data_AF-A0A6S6FYH5-F1
#
_entry.id   AF-A0A6S6FYH5-F1
#
_cell.length_a   1.000
_cell.length_b   1.000
_cell.length_c   1.000
_cell.angle_alpha   90.00
_cell.angle_beta   90.00
_cell.angle_gamma   90.00
#
_symmetry.space_group_name_H-M   'P 1'
#
loop_
_entity.id
_entity.type
_entity.pdbx_description
1 polymer ?
#
loop_
_entity_poly.entity_id
_entity_poly.type
_entity_poly.pdbx_seq_one_letter_code
_entity_poly.pdbx_strand_id
1 'polypeptide(L)'
;MNAQLDEARLGLAALPTHLHGGLLRYIEDGIRPGAFLCSIIDNDLLGAVCHAGEGIGLDDLRRLARFFYNDCPSQCHGSKSKRLDWEGQGGLIGAGREHARE
;
A
#
# COMPACT_ATOMS: atom_id res chain seq x y z
N MET A 1 -16.08 11.40 3.94
CA MET A 1 -15.33 10.35 3.20
C MET A 1 -13.90 10.88 3.06
N ASN A 2 -12.88 10.09 3.40
CA ASN A 2 -11.50 10.56 3.47
C ASN A 2 -10.92 10.68 2.04
N ALA A 3 -10.58 11.88 1.59
CA ALA A 3 -10.16 12.16 0.20
C ALA A 3 -9.00 11.26 -0.27
N GLN A 4 -8.04 10.97 0.63
CA GLN A 4 -6.91 10.08 0.32
C GLN A 4 -7.33 8.62 0.09
N LEU A 5 -8.40 8.16 0.76
CA LEU A 5 -8.93 6.81 0.53
C LEU A 5 -9.66 6.72 -0.81
N ASP A 6 -10.33 7.79 -1.22
CA ASP A 6 -11.01 7.86 -2.51
C ASP A 6 -9.98 7.90 -3.66
N GLU A 7 -8.89 8.65 -3.52
CA GLU A 7 -7.76 8.65 -4.47
C GLU A 7 -7.13 7.26 -4.60
N ALA A 8 -6.81 6.61 -3.46
CA ALA A 8 -6.30 5.25 -3.47
C ALA A 8 -7.26 4.27 -4.15
N ARG A 9 -8.57 4.39 -3.93
CA ARG A 9 -9.58 3.53 -4.58
C ARG A 9 -9.62 3.73 -6.09
N LEU A 10 -9.44 4.95 -6.59
CA LEU A 10 -9.35 5.22 -8.02
C LEU A 10 -8.09 4.59 -8.64
N GLY A 11 -6.94 4.68 -7.94
CA GLY A 11 -5.68 4.10 -8.39
C GLY A 11 -5.69 2.57 -8.51
N LEU A 12 -6.47 1.89 -7.65
CA LEU A 12 -6.59 0.42 -7.69
C LEU A 12 -7.11 -0.11 -9.02
N ALA A 13 -7.94 0.65 -9.75
CA ALA A 13 -8.50 0.22 -11.03
C ALA A 13 -7.43 -0.11 -12.09
N ALA A 14 -6.21 0.43 -11.94
CA ALA A 14 -5.08 0.15 -12.83
C ALA A 14 -4.32 -1.14 -12.47
N LEU A 15 -4.59 -1.74 -11.31
CA LEU A 15 -3.86 -2.88 -10.74
C LEU A 15 -4.62 -4.20 -10.86
N PRO A 16 -3.93 -5.35 -10.80
CA PRO A 16 -4.58 -6.66 -10.75
C PRO A 16 -5.59 -6.78 -9.60
N THR A 17 -6.81 -7.20 -9.92
CA THR A 17 -7.96 -7.22 -8.99
C THR A 17 -7.73 -8.06 -7.74
N HIS A 18 -6.98 -9.15 -7.85
CA HIS A 18 -6.66 -10.03 -6.73
C HIS A 18 -5.77 -9.37 -5.66
N LEU A 19 -5.09 -8.25 -5.97
CA LEU A 19 -4.30 -7.48 -5.02
C LEU A 19 -5.12 -6.44 -4.24
N HIS A 20 -6.28 -6.03 -4.75
CA HIS A 20 -7.06 -4.90 -4.24
C HIS A 20 -7.43 -5.07 -2.77
N GLY A 21 -7.90 -6.26 -2.37
CA GLY A 21 -8.29 -6.51 -0.99
C GLY A 21 -7.13 -6.40 -0.01
N GLY A 22 -5.91 -6.80 -0.41
CA GLY A 22 -4.72 -6.66 0.41
C GLY A 22 -4.27 -5.20 0.54
N LEU A 23 -4.28 -4.47 -0.58
CA LEU A 23 -3.91 -3.05 -0.62
C LEU A 23 -4.89 -2.19 0.18
N LEU A 24 -6.20 -2.40 0.04
CA LEU A 24 -7.22 -1.64 0.76
C LEU A 24 -7.08 -1.79 2.27
N ARG A 25 -7.01 -3.03 2.78
CA ARG A 25 -6.84 -3.28 4.22
C ARG A 25 -5.54 -2.69 4.75
N TYR A 26 -4.47 -2.68 3.96
CA TYR A 26 -3.22 -2.06 4.35
C TYR A 26 -3.33 -0.53 4.45
N ILE A 27 -3.91 0.11 3.43
CA ILE A 27 -4.02 1.57 3.36
C ILE A 27 -5.03 2.09 4.39
N GLU A 28 -6.20 1.44 4.49
CA GLU A 28 -7.33 1.87 5.33
C GLU A 28 -7.09 1.53 6.80
N ASP A 29 -6.72 0.28 7.10
CA ASP A 29 -6.66 -0.25 8.47
C ASP A 29 -5.22 -0.50 8.97
N GLY A 30 -4.20 -0.34 8.14
CA GLY A 30 -2.82 -0.70 8.50
C GLY A 30 -2.60 -2.22 8.61
N ILE A 31 -3.51 -3.06 8.10
CA ILE A 31 -3.36 -4.52 8.21
C ILE A 31 -2.23 -4.99 7.29
N ARG A 32 -1.25 -5.68 7.88
CA ARG A 32 -0.10 -6.22 7.15
C ARG A 32 -0.53 -7.10 5.95
N PRO A 33 -0.05 -6.81 4.74
CA PRO A 33 -0.33 -7.63 3.56
C PRO A 33 0.66 -8.80 3.44
N GLY A 34 0.51 -9.62 2.40
CA GLY A 34 1.43 -10.73 2.11
C GLY A 34 2.85 -10.27 1.74
N ALA A 35 3.79 -11.21 1.69
CA ALA A 35 5.23 -10.95 1.48
C ALA A 35 5.51 -10.14 0.18
N PHE A 36 4.84 -10.47 -0.92
CA PHE A 36 4.96 -9.73 -2.18
C PHE A 36 4.68 -8.23 -2.01
N LEU A 37 3.51 -7.88 -1.47
CA LEU A 37 3.15 -6.49 -1.24
C LEU A 37 4.05 -5.84 -0.18
N CYS A 38 4.48 -6.57 0.85
CA CYS A 38 5.46 -6.06 1.80
C CYS A 38 6.76 -5.64 1.09
N SER A 39 7.30 -6.44 0.16
CA SER A 39 8.50 -6.08 -0.60
C SER A 39 8.29 -4.85 -1.48
N ILE A 40 7.13 -4.71 -2.13
CA ILE A 40 6.77 -3.50 -2.90
C ILE A 40 6.77 -2.27 -1.98
N ILE A 41 6.08 -2.36 -0.85
CA ILE A 41 5.94 -1.25 0.11
C ILE A 41 7.30 -0.88 0.71
N ASP A 42 8.14 -1.87 0.99
CA ASP A 42 9.47 -1.69 1.60
C ASP A 42 10.52 -1.18 0.59
N ASN A 43 10.15 -1.01 -0.69
CA ASN A 43 11.03 -0.67 -1.81
C ASN A 43 12.14 -1.71 -2.03
N ASP A 44 11.83 -2.99 -1.81
CA ASP A 44 12.68 -4.13 -2.06
C ASP A 44 12.30 -4.78 -3.41
N LEU A 45 12.93 -4.30 -4.48
CA LEU A 45 12.69 -4.81 -5.83
C LEU A 45 13.01 -6.31 -5.95
N LEU A 46 14.08 -6.78 -5.29
CA LEU A 46 14.49 -8.18 -5.37
C LEU A 46 13.45 -9.08 -4.72
N GLY A 47 13.02 -8.75 -3.50
CA GLY A 47 11.95 -9.47 -2.82
C GLY A 47 10.64 -9.44 -3.60
N ALA A 48 10.29 -8.30 -4.21
CA ALA A 48 9.08 -8.17 -5.02
C ALA A 48 9.10 -9.09 -6.25
N VAL A 49 10.24 -9.18 -6.95
CA VAL A 49 10.41 -10.08 -8.10
C VAL A 49 10.40 -11.54 -7.65
N CYS A 50 11.07 -11.89 -6.55
CA CYS A 50 11.12 -13.27 -6.06
C CYS A 50 9.79 -13.77 -5.49
N HIS A 51 8.95 -12.88 -4.95
CA HIS A 51 7.65 -13.22 -4.37
C HIS A 51 6.48 -13.06 -5.35
N ALA A 52 6.72 -12.53 -6.55
CA ALA A 52 5.67 -12.38 -7.56
C ALA A 52 5.08 -13.75 -7.91
N GLY A 53 3.75 -13.85 -7.79
CA GLY A 53 3.02 -15.05 -8.20
C GLY A 53 2.81 -15.11 -9.71
N GLU A 54 2.23 -16.22 -10.17
CA GLU A 54 1.79 -16.34 -11.57
C GLU A 54 0.82 -15.20 -11.92
N GLY A 55 0.99 -14.64 -13.13
CA GLY A 55 0.18 -13.52 -13.60
C GLY A 55 0.58 -12.13 -13.09
N ILE A 56 1.67 -12.01 -12.32
CA ILE A 56 2.31 -10.72 -11.99
C ILE A 56 3.54 -10.52 -12.87
N GLY A 57 3.51 -9.47 -13.69
CA GLY A 57 4.60 -9.11 -14.59
C GLY A 57 5.34 -7.83 -14.19
N LEU A 58 6.37 -7.48 -14.97
CA LEU A 58 7.13 -6.24 -14.79
C LEU A 58 6.26 -4.98 -14.91
N ASP A 59 5.25 -5.00 -15.78
CA ASP A 59 4.32 -3.87 -15.92
C ASP A 59 3.49 -3.67 -14.64
N ASP A 60 3.11 -4.75 -13.95
CA ASP A 60 2.40 -4.66 -12.67
C ASP A 60 3.28 -4.06 -11.58
N LEU A 61 4.57 -4.44 -11.52
CA LEU A 61 5.53 -3.82 -10.59
C LEU A 61 5.62 -2.30 -10.80
N ARG A 62 5.69 -1.87 -12.07
CA ARG A 62 5.71 -0.45 -12.42
C ARG A 62 4.41 0.25 -12.00
N ARG A 63 3.25 -0.37 -12.25
CA ARG A 63 1.95 0.20 -11.87
C ARG A 63 1.81 0.28 -10.35
N LEU A 64 2.25 -0.74 -9.61
CA LEU A 64 2.29 -0.74 -8.15
C LEU A 64 3.17 0.38 -7.60
N ALA A 65 4.38 0.56 -8.14
CA ALA A 65 5.25 1.66 -7.73
C ALA A 65 4.60 3.03 -8.00
N ARG A 66 3.97 3.20 -9.17
CA ARG A 66 3.23 4.43 -9.52
C ARG A 66 2.05 4.68 -8.59
N PHE A 67 1.30 3.63 -8.26
CA PHE A 67 0.15 3.68 -7.36
C PHE A 67 0.57 4.17 -5.97
N PHE A 68 1.58 3.54 -5.37
CA PHE A 68 2.06 3.97 -4.06
C PHE A 68 2.60 5.41 -4.09
N TYR A 69 3.34 5.80 -5.14
CA TYR A 69 3.93 7.13 -5.19
C TYR A 69 2.92 8.27 -5.41
N ASN A 70 1.88 8.05 -6.21
CA ASN A 70 0.93 9.12 -6.55
C ASN A 70 -0.37 9.09 -5.75
N ASP A 71 -0.85 7.90 -5.40
CA ASP A 71 -2.24 7.70 -4.94
C ASP A 71 -2.32 7.29 -3.46
N CYS A 72 -1.17 7.01 -2.81
CA CYS A 72 -1.11 6.61 -1.41
C CYS A 72 -0.42 7.67 -0.52
N PRO A 73 -0.72 7.69 0.80
CA PRO A 73 -0.01 8.53 1.75
C PRO A 73 1.49 8.19 1.80
N SER A 74 2.34 9.21 1.68
CA SER A 74 3.80 9.01 1.62
C SER A 74 4.42 8.36 2.86
N GLN A 75 3.70 8.36 3.99
CA GLN A 75 4.11 7.69 5.22
C GLN A 75 3.86 6.17 5.20
N CYS A 76 3.06 5.63 4.26
CA CYS A 76 2.73 4.20 4.22
C CYS A 76 3.65 3.38 3.31
N HIS A 77 4.70 3.95 2.72
CA HIS A 77 5.57 3.20 1.79
C HIS A 77 6.96 3.84 1.64
N GLY A 78 7.87 3.07 1.02
CA GLY A 78 9.23 3.50 0.67
C GLY A 78 10.31 2.97 1.61
N SER A 79 9.95 2.41 2.76
CA SER A 79 10.86 1.67 3.63
C SER A 79 10.11 0.77 4.60
N LYS A 80 10.81 -0.24 5.11
CA LYS A 80 10.28 -1.13 6.16
C LYS A 80 9.85 -0.40 7.43
N SER A 81 10.57 0.65 7.84
CA SER A 81 10.19 1.44 9.02
C SER A 81 8.84 2.09 8.80
N LYS A 82 8.67 2.80 7.68
CA LYS A 82 7.40 3.44 7.31
C LYS A 82 6.24 2.46 7.28
N ARG A 83 6.45 1.26 6.71
CA ARG A 83 5.43 0.22 6.73
C ARG A 83 5.03 -0.18 8.14
N LEU A 84 6.00 -0.46 9.01
CA LEU A 84 5.74 -0.87 10.40
C LEU A 84 5.07 0.24 11.20
N ASP A 85 5.49 1.49 11.01
CA ASP A 85 4.88 2.66 11.66
C ASP A 85 3.42 2.82 11.22
N TRP A 86 3.14 2.66 9.91
CA TRP A 86 1.79 2.68 9.36
C TRP A 86 0.91 1.53 9.86
N GLU A 87 1.47 0.32 9.96
CA GLU A 87 0.81 -0.85 10.56
C GLU A 87 0.46 -0.60 12.04
N GLY A 88 1.38 0.01 12.80
CA GLY A 88 1.19 0.34 14.22
C GLY A 88 0.20 1.48 14.46
N GLN A 89 0.16 2.47 13.56
CA GLN A 89 -0.79 3.57 13.58
C GLN A 89 -2.22 3.12 13.28
N GLY A 90 -2.39 2.08 12.45
CA GLY A 90 -3.71 1.57 12.02
C GLY A 90 -4.22 2.23 10.75
N GLY A 91 -3.32 2.54 9.80
CA GLY A 91 -3.65 3.09 8.50
C GLY A 91 -4.31 4.48 8.54
N LEU A 92 -5.04 4.82 7.47
CA LEU A 92 -5.77 6.09 7.37
C LEU A 92 -6.79 6.28 8.50
N ILE A 93 -7.43 5.19 8.96
CA ILE A 93 -8.38 5.25 10.09
C ILE A 93 -7.66 5.65 11.37
N GLY A 94 -6.47 5.09 11.62
CA GLY A 94 -5.61 5.44 12.74
C GLY A 94 -5.14 6.89 12.68
N ALA A 95 -4.60 7.31 11.53
CA ALA A 95 -4.10 8.66 11.32
C ALA A 95 -5.17 9.75 11.53
N GLY A 96 -6.41 9.49 11.09
CA GLY A 96 -7.52 10.39 11.31
C GLY A 96 -7.94 10.56 12.78
N ARG A 97 -7.65 9.58 13.64
CA ARG A 97 -7.94 9.65 15.10
C ARG A 97 -6.94 10.51 15.86
N GLU A 98 -5.69 10.58 15.39
CA GLU A 98 -4.64 11.39 16.01
C GLU A 98 -4.89 12.88 15.77
N HIS A 99 -5.28 13.26 14.54
CA HIS A 99 -5.59 14.65 14.19
C HIS A 99 -6.84 15.21 14.90
N ALA A 100 -7.76 14.36 15.37
CA ALA A 100 -8.97 14.78 16.09
C ALA A 100 -8.74 15.06 17.59
N ARG A 101 -7.51 14.88 18.09
CA ARG A 101 -7.13 15.06 19.50
C ARG A 101 -6.32 16.33 19.78
N GLU A 102 -6.07 17.14 18.75
CA GLU A 102 -5.41 18.45 18.80
C GLU A 102 -6.44 19.59 18.68
#